data_AF-A0A255T5R3-F1
#
_entry.id   AF-A0A255T5R3-F1
#
_cell.length_a   1.000
_cell.length_b   1.000
_cell.length_c   1.000
_cell.angle_alpha   90.00
_cell.angle_beta   90.00
_cell.angle_gamma   90.00
#
_symmetry.space_group_name_H-M   'P 1'
#
loop_
_entity.id
_entity.type
_entity.pdbx_description
1 polymer ?
#
loop_
_entity_poly.entity_id
_entity_poly.type
_entity_poly.pdbx_seq_one_letter_code
_entity_poly.pdbx_strand_id
1 'polypeptide(L)'
;MGFFGFKSSKEVEEEKQRAAEQAKREVIQQNYTNLSNLSKGSQVNFAIPFFDVFDPRLQDYGVPVSVHGTIVYSIEDMDLFHSVNKNEAFSDETFQQKLRGTVTKFVKGVVTNAPTDAQIPVVQLERKILEISNLIQQYVKPQVEQLFGITVRQLDITRMNIDKESRGYRELKALTADLERERVMAQHNAQISNFNLQNDLNQEQLKMQSTLNLDTMKRQQEMQLGGQEQIQDMNLENQRETMRIQREEMQRASRLQTEQTFLGAHQANLSAGVLNNATDNGINAFRQQTQMGASMGLGAAPQMPGMGGAPQMPGMQMKQATPQVSYMVGVNGQQAGPFDWNQLQQLVSQGQLTQQTYVWKQGMPNWAFAGQVQELQPLFMNAAPPQMPGMPPMPGV
;
A
#
# COMPACT_ATOMS: atom_id res chain seq x y z
N MET A 1 30.23 -29.83 -102.77
CA MET A 1 31.48 -29.30 -102.19
C MET A 1 31.12 -28.27 -101.15
N GLY A 2 31.12 -28.65 -99.86
CA GLY A 2 30.94 -27.72 -98.76
C GLY A 2 32.28 -27.10 -98.41
N PHE A 3 32.42 -25.79 -98.60
CA PHE A 3 33.61 -25.03 -98.22
C PHE A 3 33.69 -24.97 -96.68
N PHE A 4 34.55 -25.80 -96.09
CA PHE A 4 34.97 -25.66 -94.70
C PHE A 4 35.87 -24.42 -94.61
N GLY A 5 35.27 -23.28 -94.22
CA GLY A 5 36.01 -22.06 -93.92
C GLY A 5 36.80 -22.23 -92.63
N PHE A 6 38.11 -22.45 -92.77
CA PHE A 6 39.04 -22.36 -91.65
C PHE A 6 39.10 -20.89 -91.19
N LYS A 7 38.45 -20.58 -90.06
CA LYS A 7 38.59 -19.27 -89.40
C LYS A 7 40.06 -19.00 -89.09
N SER A 8 40.51 -17.77 -89.33
CA SER A 8 41.88 -17.35 -89.03
C SER A 8 42.17 -17.45 -87.53
N SER A 9 43.39 -17.80 -87.11
CA SER A 9 43.77 -17.80 -85.67
C SER A 9 43.41 -16.47 -84.98
N LYS A 10 43.53 -15.34 -85.68
CA LYS A 10 43.13 -14.02 -85.17
C LYS A 10 41.62 -13.86 -84.95
N GLU A 11 40.79 -14.44 -85.83
CA GLU A 11 39.32 -14.40 -85.67
C GLU A 11 38.86 -15.29 -84.51
N VAL A 12 39.48 -16.45 -84.33
CA VAL A 12 39.18 -17.34 -83.19
C VAL A 12 39.59 -16.69 -81.86
N GLU A 13 40.68 -15.92 -81.86
CA GLU A 13 41.16 -15.21 -80.68
C GLU A 13 40.30 -14.00 -80.34
N GLU A 14 39.85 -13.22 -81.34
CA GLU A 14 38.86 -12.15 -81.14
C GLU A 14 37.50 -12.71 -80.69
N GLU A 15 37.05 -13.84 -81.24
CA GLU A 15 35.79 -14.48 -80.85
C GLU A 15 35.86 -14.99 -79.40
N LYS A 16 37.00 -15.56 -78.99
CA LYS A 16 37.26 -15.92 -77.58
C LYS A 16 37.32 -14.71 -76.66
N GLN A 17 37.93 -13.61 -77.08
CA GLN A 17 38.00 -12.39 -76.29
C GLN A 17 36.62 -11.74 -76.14
N ARG A 18 35.82 -11.67 -77.21
CA ARG A 18 34.44 -11.18 -77.18
C ARG A 18 33.54 -12.10 -76.33
N ALA A 19 33.70 -13.41 -76.43
CA ALA A 19 32.97 -14.37 -75.58
C ALA A 19 33.37 -14.24 -74.10
N ALA A 20 34.66 -14.05 -73.79
CA ALA A 20 35.13 -13.82 -72.42
C ALA A 20 34.64 -12.47 -71.87
N GLU A 21 34.57 -11.43 -72.70
CA GLU A 21 34.06 -10.12 -72.31
C GLU A 21 32.53 -10.13 -72.13
N GLN A 22 31.80 -10.85 -72.98
CA GLN A 22 30.37 -11.10 -72.83
C GLN A 22 30.08 -11.92 -71.57
N ALA A 23 30.82 -12.98 -71.30
CA ALA A 23 30.71 -13.76 -70.07
C ALA A 23 31.01 -12.91 -68.83
N LYS A 24 32.04 -12.04 -68.88
CA LYS A 24 32.31 -11.06 -67.80
C LYS A 24 31.14 -10.10 -67.61
N ARG A 25 30.57 -9.57 -68.69
CA ARG A 25 29.42 -8.64 -68.62
C ARG A 25 28.16 -9.34 -68.11
N GLU A 26 27.89 -10.58 -68.53
CA GLU A 26 26.78 -11.39 -68.03
C GLU A 26 26.94 -11.71 -66.54
N VAL A 27 28.14 -12.08 -66.09
CA VAL A 27 28.41 -12.30 -64.65
C VAL A 27 28.21 -11.00 -63.87
N ILE A 28 28.70 -9.88 -64.38
CA ILE A 28 28.50 -8.56 -63.77
C ILE A 28 27.00 -8.20 -63.74
N GLN A 29 26.25 -8.46 -64.81
CA GLN A 29 24.83 -8.14 -64.92
C GLN A 29 23.97 -9.06 -64.06
N GLN A 30 24.31 -10.35 -63.95
CA GLN A 30 23.71 -11.28 -63.00
C GLN A 30 23.98 -10.85 -61.57
N ASN A 31 25.21 -10.41 -61.26
CA ASN A 31 25.54 -9.83 -59.95
C ASN A 31 24.67 -8.60 -59.67
N TYR A 32 24.53 -7.64 -60.60
CA TYR A 32 23.65 -6.47 -60.41
C TYR A 32 22.18 -6.84 -60.24
N THR A 33 21.69 -7.87 -60.94
CA THR A 33 20.29 -8.31 -60.85
C THR A 33 20.01 -8.97 -59.50
N ASN A 34 20.91 -9.84 -59.03
CA ASN A 34 20.85 -10.44 -57.69
C ASN A 34 20.94 -9.37 -56.59
N LEU A 35 21.83 -8.38 -56.76
CA LEU A 35 21.99 -7.24 -55.84
C LEU A 35 20.74 -6.34 -55.80
N SER A 36 20.00 -6.23 -56.92
CA SER A 36 18.73 -5.49 -56.95
C SER A 36 17.64 -6.14 -56.07
N ASN A 37 17.65 -7.47 -55.93
CA ASN A 37 16.77 -8.17 -54.98
C ASN A 37 17.27 -8.01 -53.53
N LEU A 38 18.58 -7.95 -53.29
CA LEU A 38 19.14 -7.62 -51.95
C LEU A 38 18.80 -6.19 -51.49
N SER A 39 18.60 -5.25 -52.41
CA SER A 39 18.23 -3.86 -52.08
C SER A 39 16.85 -3.73 -51.43
N LYS A 40 15.96 -4.72 -51.60
CA LYS A 40 14.61 -4.74 -51.01
C LYS A 40 14.53 -5.40 -49.63
N GLY A 41 15.64 -5.94 -49.13
CA GLY A 41 15.72 -6.66 -47.86
C GLY A 41 15.79 -8.18 -48.07
N SER A 42 16.96 -8.76 -47.81
CA SER A 42 17.18 -10.20 -47.83
C SER A 42 17.13 -10.78 -46.43
N GLN A 43 16.55 -11.97 -46.32
CA GLN A 43 16.39 -12.69 -45.06
C GLN A 43 17.31 -13.91 -45.02
N VAL A 44 18.08 -14.06 -43.95
CA VAL A 44 18.89 -15.26 -43.68
C VAL A 44 18.49 -15.85 -42.34
N ASN A 45 18.14 -17.13 -42.36
CA ASN A 45 17.90 -17.90 -41.14
C ASN A 45 19.22 -18.49 -40.65
N PHE A 46 19.42 -18.46 -39.34
CA PHE A 46 20.56 -19.09 -38.67
C PHE A 46 20.07 -19.98 -37.53
N ALA A 47 20.81 -21.06 -37.30
CA ALA A 47 20.53 -22.03 -36.26
C ALA A 47 21.84 -22.42 -35.60
N ILE A 48 21.86 -22.31 -34.28
CA ILE A 48 22.97 -22.72 -33.43
C ILE A 48 22.56 -24.05 -32.80
N PRO A 49 23.26 -25.16 -33.12
CA PRO A 49 22.98 -26.45 -32.50
C PRO A 49 23.26 -26.37 -30.99
N PHE A 50 22.86 -27.40 -30.24
CA PHE A 50 23.08 -27.43 -28.79
C PHE A 50 24.54 -27.14 -28.43
N PHE A 51 24.73 -26.16 -27.55
CA PHE A 51 26.01 -25.82 -26.94
C PHE A 51 25.82 -25.56 -25.46
N ASP A 52 26.89 -25.74 -24.68
CA ASP A 52 26.83 -25.58 -23.24
C ASP A 52 26.86 -24.11 -22.82
N VAL A 53 25.91 -23.76 -21.96
CA VAL A 53 25.82 -22.48 -21.26
C VAL A 53 25.95 -22.74 -19.77
N PHE A 54 26.79 -21.95 -19.10
CA PHE A 54 27.09 -22.11 -17.68
C PHE A 54 26.44 -21.00 -16.85
N ASP A 55 25.87 -21.36 -15.71
CA ASP A 55 25.35 -20.39 -14.75
C ASP A 55 26.49 -19.97 -13.81
N PRO A 56 26.69 -18.67 -13.51
CA PRO A 56 27.75 -18.21 -12.62
C PRO A 56 27.70 -18.86 -11.24
N ARG A 57 26.50 -19.27 -10.79
CA ARG A 57 26.27 -19.92 -9.50
C ARG A 57 26.67 -21.39 -9.49
N LEU A 58 26.79 -22.03 -10.65
CA LEU A 58 27.13 -23.44 -10.79
C LEU A 58 27.90 -23.67 -12.10
N GLN A 59 29.19 -23.37 -12.08
CA GLN A 59 30.05 -23.40 -13.26
C GLN A 59 30.43 -24.82 -13.72
N ASP A 60 30.27 -25.83 -12.85
CA ASP A 60 30.65 -27.21 -13.16
C ASP A 60 29.63 -27.92 -14.07
N TYR A 61 28.43 -27.35 -14.22
CA TYR A 61 27.31 -27.98 -14.91
C TYR A 61 26.88 -27.14 -16.11
N GLY A 62 27.33 -27.55 -17.29
CA GLY A 62 26.86 -27.00 -18.56
C GLY A 62 25.43 -27.42 -18.85
N VAL A 63 24.60 -26.47 -19.27
CA VAL A 63 23.25 -26.74 -19.78
C VAL A 63 23.27 -26.61 -21.29
N PRO A 64 22.87 -27.65 -22.04
CA PRO A 64 22.75 -27.56 -23.48
C PRO A 64 21.61 -26.62 -23.87
N VAL A 65 21.93 -25.59 -24.65
CA VAL A 65 20.97 -24.63 -25.21
C VAL A 65 21.14 -24.58 -26.73
N SER A 66 20.02 -24.52 -27.46
CA SER A 66 20.01 -24.24 -28.90
C SER A 66 19.27 -22.94 -29.19
N VAL A 67 19.69 -22.24 -30.24
CA VAL A 67 19.16 -20.92 -30.59
C VAL A 67 18.87 -20.88 -32.09
N HIS A 68 17.69 -20.43 -32.44
CA HIS A 68 17.25 -20.23 -33.82
C HIS A 68 16.80 -18.80 -33.99
N GLY A 69 17.22 -18.18 -35.09
CA GLY A 69 16.88 -16.80 -35.37
C GLY A 69 16.97 -16.46 -36.84
N THR A 70 16.63 -15.22 -37.10
CA THR A 70 16.57 -14.66 -38.44
C THR A 70 17.20 -13.28 -38.43
N ILE A 71 18.00 -13.00 -39.45
CA ILE A 71 18.53 -11.67 -39.72
C ILE A 71 17.97 -11.17 -41.05
N VAL A 72 17.47 -9.93 -41.05
CA VAL A 72 17.03 -9.21 -42.24
C VAL A 72 18.00 -8.06 -42.46
N TYR A 73 18.57 -8.01 -43.66
CA TYR A 73 19.55 -7.00 -44.03
C TYR A 73 19.24 -6.42 -45.41
N SER A 74 19.70 -5.20 -45.65
CA SER A 74 19.65 -4.54 -46.94
C SER A 74 21.00 -3.92 -47.27
N ILE A 75 21.33 -3.86 -48.55
CA ILE A 75 22.49 -3.11 -49.03
C ILE A 75 21.98 -1.72 -49.42
N GLU A 76 22.21 -0.73 -48.56
CA GLU A 76 21.89 0.68 -48.87
C GLU A 76 23.04 1.36 -49.62
N ASP A 77 24.29 1.11 -49.20
CA ASP A 77 25.49 1.67 -49.80
C ASP A 77 26.23 0.60 -50.61
N MET A 78 26.02 0.65 -51.92
CA MET A 78 26.62 -0.28 -52.87
C MET A 78 28.15 -0.12 -52.97
N ASP A 79 28.65 1.11 -52.85
CA ASP A 79 30.08 1.40 -52.96
C ASP A 79 30.82 0.89 -51.72
N LEU A 80 30.25 1.10 -50.53
CA LEU A 80 30.76 0.55 -49.29
C LEU A 80 30.76 -0.98 -49.33
N PHE A 81 29.65 -1.59 -49.74
CA PHE A 81 29.54 -3.04 -49.88
C PHE A 81 30.60 -3.60 -50.83
N HIS A 82 30.74 -3.01 -52.02
CA HIS A 82 31.76 -3.40 -52.98
C HIS A 82 33.16 -3.20 -52.41
N SER A 83 33.40 -2.13 -51.62
CA SER A 83 34.71 -1.80 -51.05
C SER A 83 35.18 -2.78 -49.97
N VAL A 84 34.26 -3.26 -49.15
CA VAL A 84 34.54 -4.23 -48.08
C VAL A 84 34.67 -5.64 -48.65
N ASN A 85 33.90 -5.94 -49.69
CA ASN A 85 33.82 -7.25 -50.33
C ASN A 85 34.61 -7.33 -51.66
N LYS A 86 35.67 -6.54 -51.86
CA LYS A 86 36.40 -6.45 -53.14
C LYS A 86 37.04 -7.76 -53.62
N ASN A 87 37.32 -8.70 -52.71
CA ASN A 87 38.27 -9.79 -52.96
C ASN A 87 37.65 -11.17 -53.16
N GLU A 88 36.31 -11.32 -53.14
CA GLU A 88 35.69 -12.63 -53.33
C GLU A 88 34.72 -12.60 -54.52
N ALA A 89 34.69 -13.68 -55.29
CA ALA A 89 33.67 -13.88 -56.31
C ALA A 89 32.36 -14.25 -55.60
N PHE A 90 31.55 -13.27 -55.24
CA PHE A 90 30.32 -13.52 -54.49
C PHE A 90 29.21 -14.03 -55.40
N SER A 91 28.86 -15.30 -55.25
CA SER A 91 27.48 -15.72 -55.41
C SER A 91 26.69 -15.31 -54.17
N ASP A 92 25.40 -14.96 -54.33
CA ASP A 92 24.49 -14.63 -53.23
C ASP A 92 24.52 -15.72 -52.13
N GLU A 93 24.59 -16.99 -52.53
CA GLU A 93 24.69 -18.14 -51.61
C GLU A 93 25.97 -18.13 -50.76
N THR A 94 27.13 -17.82 -51.36
CA THR A 94 28.41 -17.81 -50.63
C THR A 94 28.43 -16.69 -49.60
N PHE A 95 27.91 -15.51 -49.98
CA PHE A 95 27.75 -14.39 -49.06
C PHE A 95 26.82 -14.75 -47.89
N GLN A 96 25.64 -15.32 -48.17
CA GLN A 96 24.68 -15.71 -47.15
C GLN A 96 25.26 -16.75 -46.17
N GLN A 97 26.05 -17.71 -46.65
CA GLN A 97 26.72 -18.70 -45.79
C GLN A 97 27.75 -18.04 -44.87
N LYS A 98 28.55 -17.09 -45.39
CA LYS A 98 29.55 -16.35 -44.60
C LYS A 98 28.89 -15.46 -43.55
N LEU A 99 27.83 -14.75 -43.94
CA LEU A 99 27.00 -13.95 -43.03
C LEU A 99 26.40 -14.83 -41.93
N ARG A 100 25.77 -15.96 -42.30
CA ARG A 100 25.21 -16.93 -41.35
C ARG A 100 26.25 -17.43 -40.36
N GLY A 101 27.44 -17.81 -40.83
CA GLY A 101 28.52 -18.28 -39.97
C GLY A 101 29.01 -17.23 -38.98
N THR A 102 29.12 -15.98 -39.44
CA THR A 102 29.58 -14.86 -38.60
C THR A 102 28.53 -14.46 -37.56
N VAL A 103 27.25 -14.36 -37.94
CA VAL A 103 26.14 -14.11 -37.02
C VAL A 103 26.05 -15.23 -35.98
N THR A 104 26.17 -16.49 -36.40
CA THR A 104 26.17 -17.65 -35.49
C THR A 104 27.29 -17.57 -34.46
N LYS A 105 28.50 -17.18 -34.87
CA LYS A 105 29.65 -17.01 -33.97
C LYS A 105 29.37 -15.93 -32.90
N PHE A 106 28.87 -14.76 -33.31
CA PHE A 106 28.63 -13.67 -32.37
C PHE A 106 27.45 -13.94 -31.45
N VAL A 107 26.34 -14.45 -31.99
CA VAL A 107 25.16 -14.82 -31.18
C VAL A 107 25.53 -15.90 -30.17
N LYS A 108 26.31 -16.92 -30.57
CA LYS A 108 26.81 -17.94 -29.62
C LYS A 108 27.60 -17.30 -28.48
N GLY A 109 28.51 -16.37 -28.79
CA GLY A 109 29.30 -15.65 -27.79
C GLY A 109 28.44 -14.88 -26.79
N VAL A 110 27.43 -14.15 -27.27
CA VAL A 110 26.52 -13.39 -26.41
C VAL A 110 25.69 -14.32 -25.53
N VAL A 111 25.12 -15.40 -26.08
CA VAL A 111 24.27 -16.32 -25.32
C VAL A 111 25.05 -17.14 -24.29
N THR A 112 26.30 -17.53 -24.60
CA THR A 112 27.18 -18.20 -23.62
C THR A 112 27.48 -17.31 -22.41
N ASN A 113 27.65 -16.00 -22.63
CA ASN A 113 27.98 -15.05 -21.56
C ASN A 113 26.74 -14.37 -20.95
N ALA A 114 25.56 -14.52 -21.54
CA ALA A 114 24.32 -13.90 -21.07
C ALA A 114 24.01 -14.14 -19.58
N PRO A 115 24.23 -15.34 -19.01
CA PRO A 115 24.02 -15.55 -17.58
C PRO A 115 24.92 -14.70 -16.68
N THR A 116 26.15 -14.44 -17.12
CA THR A 116 27.13 -13.63 -16.40
C THR A 116 26.87 -12.14 -16.59
N ASP A 117 26.70 -11.70 -17.83
CA ASP A 117 26.61 -10.28 -18.17
C ASP A 117 25.25 -9.69 -17.79
N ALA A 118 24.17 -10.44 -17.99
CA ALA A 118 22.81 -9.99 -17.70
C ALA A 118 22.29 -10.47 -16.33
N GLN A 119 23.08 -11.27 -15.61
CA GLN A 119 22.70 -11.90 -14.34
C GLN A 119 21.38 -12.69 -14.46
N ILE A 120 21.17 -13.32 -15.62
CA ILE A 120 19.97 -14.12 -15.90
C ILE A 120 20.26 -15.60 -15.62
N PRO A 121 19.57 -16.24 -14.67
CA PRO A 121 19.66 -17.68 -14.49
C PRO A 121 19.42 -18.45 -15.78
N VAL A 122 20.20 -19.51 -16.04
CA VAL A 122 20.05 -20.31 -17.27
C VAL A 122 18.63 -20.86 -17.42
N VAL A 123 18.02 -21.28 -16.30
CA VAL A 123 16.63 -21.78 -16.23
C VAL A 123 15.59 -20.74 -16.69
N GLN A 124 15.92 -19.44 -16.64
CA GLN A 124 15.05 -18.34 -17.03
C GLN A 124 15.31 -17.80 -18.43
N LEU A 125 16.33 -18.27 -19.15
CA LEU A 125 16.66 -17.78 -20.50
C LEU A 125 15.48 -17.90 -21.48
N GLU A 126 14.73 -19.01 -21.40
CA GLU A 126 13.52 -19.24 -22.23
C GLU A 126 12.42 -18.19 -21.94
N ARG A 127 12.35 -17.65 -20.72
CA ARG A 127 11.37 -16.61 -20.34
C ARG A 127 11.81 -15.20 -20.71
N LYS A 128 13.11 -14.98 -20.85
CA LYS A 128 13.74 -13.67 -21.07
C LYS A 128 14.30 -13.50 -22.48
N ILE A 129 13.69 -14.14 -23.48
CA ILE A 129 14.12 -14.08 -24.88
C ILE A 129 14.20 -12.63 -25.39
N LEU A 130 13.28 -11.75 -24.98
CA LEU A 130 13.29 -10.33 -25.39
C LEU A 130 14.51 -9.57 -24.84
N GLU A 131 14.91 -9.81 -23.59
CA GLU A 131 16.10 -9.21 -22.99
C GLU A 131 17.36 -9.67 -23.74
N ILE A 132 17.44 -10.96 -24.06
CA ILE A 132 18.56 -11.55 -24.80
C ILE A 132 18.60 -11.03 -26.25
N SER A 133 17.44 -10.89 -26.90
CA SER A 133 17.34 -10.32 -28.25
C SER A 133 17.90 -8.90 -28.28
N ASN A 134 17.58 -8.07 -27.28
CA ASN A 134 18.13 -6.73 -27.17
C ASN A 134 19.65 -6.73 -27.00
N LEU A 135 20.20 -7.61 -26.15
CA LEU A 135 21.66 -7.74 -25.97
C LEU A 135 22.35 -8.16 -27.26
N ILE A 136 21.77 -9.12 -27.98
CA ILE A 136 22.27 -9.58 -29.28
C ILE A 136 22.21 -8.45 -30.29
N GLN A 137 21.11 -7.71 -30.38
CA GLN A 137 21.00 -6.59 -31.31
C GLN A 137 22.05 -5.50 -31.00
N GLN A 138 22.26 -5.15 -29.74
CA GLN A 138 23.24 -4.14 -29.34
C GLN A 138 24.68 -4.56 -29.67
N TYR A 139 25.03 -5.82 -29.48
CA TYR A 139 26.41 -6.30 -29.68
C TYR A 139 26.68 -6.73 -31.13
N VAL A 140 25.78 -7.49 -31.75
CA VAL A 140 25.99 -8.14 -33.04
C VAL A 140 25.75 -7.18 -34.21
N LYS A 141 24.75 -6.30 -34.12
CA LYS A 141 24.41 -5.37 -35.21
C LYS A 141 25.59 -4.53 -35.70
N PRO A 142 26.27 -3.72 -34.85
CA PRO A 142 27.34 -2.86 -35.33
C PRO A 142 28.52 -3.65 -35.90
N GLN A 143 28.82 -4.83 -35.33
CA GLN A 143 29.91 -5.68 -35.80
C GLN A 143 29.63 -6.27 -37.18
N VAL A 144 28.39 -6.72 -37.43
CA VAL A 144 28.01 -7.28 -38.74
C VAL A 144 27.95 -6.19 -39.80
N GLU A 145 27.39 -5.01 -39.49
CA GLU A 145 27.32 -3.89 -40.43
C GLU A 145 28.73 -3.44 -40.86
N GLN A 146 29.67 -3.34 -39.91
CA GLN A 146 31.05 -2.98 -40.18
C GLN A 146 31.81 -4.04 -40.98
N LEU A 147 31.61 -5.33 -40.69
CA LEU A 147 32.34 -6.42 -41.34
C LEU A 147 31.91 -6.70 -42.78
N PHE A 148 30.64 -6.48 -43.11
CA PHE A 148 30.08 -6.82 -44.41
C PHE A 148 29.68 -5.59 -45.25
N GLY A 149 29.68 -4.38 -44.67
CA GLY A 149 29.21 -3.17 -45.36
C GLY A 149 27.72 -3.24 -45.70
N ILE A 150 26.91 -3.83 -44.81
CA ILE A 150 25.46 -3.98 -44.98
C ILE A 150 24.72 -3.23 -43.87
N THR A 151 23.44 -2.95 -44.05
CA THR A 151 22.56 -2.39 -43.03
C THR A 151 21.65 -3.48 -42.48
N VAL A 152 21.71 -3.74 -41.17
CA VAL A 152 20.86 -4.74 -40.52
C VAL A 152 19.55 -4.07 -40.11
N ARG A 153 18.46 -4.47 -40.76
CA ARG A 153 17.11 -3.97 -40.49
C ARG A 153 16.56 -4.57 -39.21
N GLN A 154 16.72 -5.89 -39.06
CA GLN A 154 16.12 -6.65 -37.97
C GLN A 154 16.98 -7.88 -37.68
N LEU A 155 17.18 -8.18 -36.40
CA LEU A 155 17.87 -9.37 -35.92
C LEU A 155 17.10 -9.91 -34.74
N ASP A 156 16.42 -11.04 -34.94
CA ASP A 156 15.53 -11.62 -33.93
C ASP A 156 15.85 -13.08 -33.66
N ILE A 157 15.62 -13.46 -32.41
CA ILE A 157 15.60 -14.86 -31.99
C ILE A 157 14.17 -15.37 -32.11
N THR A 158 13.96 -16.32 -33.03
CA THR A 158 12.66 -16.96 -33.26
C THR A 158 12.36 -18.00 -32.18
N ARG A 159 13.37 -18.78 -31.77
CA ARG A 159 13.21 -19.83 -30.76
C ARG A 159 14.53 -20.07 -30.04
N MET A 160 14.44 -20.27 -28.72
CA MET A 160 15.52 -20.79 -27.90
C MET A 160 15.02 -22.05 -27.20
N ASN A 161 15.78 -23.13 -27.25
CA ASN A 161 15.43 -24.39 -26.59
C ASN A 161 16.51 -24.75 -25.59
N ILE A 162 16.08 -25.15 -24.39
CA ILE A 162 16.95 -25.56 -23.30
C ILE A 162 16.68 -27.03 -23.06
N ASP A 163 17.72 -27.85 -23.02
CA ASP A 163 17.56 -29.27 -22.71
C ASP A 163 17.22 -29.47 -21.23
N LYS A 164 15.93 -29.71 -20.96
CA LYS A 164 15.37 -29.92 -19.62
C LYS A 164 15.69 -31.31 -19.05
N GLU A 165 16.12 -32.24 -19.88
CA GLU A 165 16.49 -33.61 -19.47
C GLU A 165 17.96 -33.70 -19.03
N SER A 166 18.77 -32.71 -19.42
CA SER A 166 20.17 -32.62 -19.05
C SER A 166 20.37 -32.62 -17.52
N ARG A 167 21.48 -33.24 -17.09
CA ARG A 167 21.86 -33.25 -15.67
C ARG A 167 22.02 -31.83 -15.13
N GLY A 168 22.68 -30.95 -15.88
CA GLY A 168 22.93 -29.57 -15.45
C GLY A 168 21.66 -28.77 -15.22
N TYR A 169 20.64 -28.93 -16.08
CA TYR A 169 19.37 -28.24 -15.90
C TYR A 169 18.65 -28.70 -14.61
N ARG A 170 18.68 -30.00 -14.30
CA ARG A 170 18.03 -30.54 -13.09
C ARG A 170 18.68 -30.01 -11.81
N GLU A 171 20.01 -29.99 -11.74
CA GLU A 171 20.74 -29.47 -10.58
C GLU A 171 20.50 -27.96 -10.41
N LEU A 172 20.56 -27.18 -11.50
CA LEU A 172 20.27 -25.74 -11.44
C LEU A 172 18.83 -25.43 -11.05
N LYS A 173 17.88 -26.25 -11.51
CA LYS A 173 16.48 -26.13 -11.12
C LYS A 173 16.29 -26.45 -9.64
N ALA A 174 16.95 -27.48 -9.13
CA ALA A 174 16.91 -27.82 -7.70
C ALA A 174 17.48 -26.67 -6.85
N LEU A 175 18.68 -26.19 -7.19
CA LEU A 175 19.32 -25.08 -6.50
C LEU A 175 18.47 -23.80 -6.54
N THR A 176 17.90 -23.47 -7.69
CA THR A 176 17.04 -22.28 -7.83
C THR A 176 15.75 -22.43 -7.03
N ALA A 177 15.12 -23.61 -7.03
CA ALA A 177 13.92 -23.87 -6.25
C ALA A 177 14.18 -23.81 -4.73
N ASP A 178 15.34 -24.29 -4.29
CA ASP A 178 15.73 -24.24 -2.88
C ASP A 178 16.01 -22.81 -2.44
N LEU A 179 16.73 -22.01 -3.25
CA LEU A 179 16.96 -20.58 -3.02
C LEU A 179 15.65 -19.77 -3.00
N GLU A 180 14.74 -20.04 -3.93
CA GLU A 180 13.42 -19.39 -3.94
C GLU A 180 12.61 -19.76 -2.70
N ARG A 181 12.62 -21.04 -2.31
CA ARG A 181 11.95 -21.49 -1.08
C ARG A 181 12.53 -20.81 0.14
N GLU A 182 13.85 -20.79 0.28
CA GLU A 182 14.54 -20.14 1.39
C GLU A 182 14.25 -18.64 1.41
N ARG A 183 14.30 -17.97 0.27
CA ARG A 183 13.97 -16.53 0.16
C ARG A 183 12.53 -16.25 0.58
N VAL A 184 11.57 -17.04 0.11
CA VAL A 184 10.17 -16.91 0.47
C VAL A 184 9.98 -17.16 1.97
N MET A 185 10.64 -18.16 2.54
CA MET A 185 10.61 -18.43 3.99
C MET A 185 11.25 -17.29 4.79
N ALA A 186 12.40 -16.76 4.36
CA ALA A 186 13.06 -15.64 5.01
C ALA A 186 12.19 -14.37 4.97
N GLN A 187 11.56 -14.09 3.83
CA GLN A 187 10.59 -12.99 3.70
C GLN A 187 9.38 -13.18 4.60
N HIS A 188 8.83 -14.40 4.63
CA HIS A 188 7.71 -14.75 5.50
C HIS A 188 8.08 -14.59 6.97
N ASN A 189 9.27 -15.07 7.37
CA ASN A 189 9.78 -14.93 8.74
C ASN A 189 10.02 -13.47 9.12
N ALA A 190 10.59 -12.67 8.22
CA ALA A 190 10.75 -11.23 8.43
C ALA A 190 9.39 -10.53 8.58
N GLN A 191 8.40 -10.94 7.78
CA GLN A 191 7.04 -10.40 7.88
C GLN A 191 6.36 -10.80 9.19
N ILE A 192 6.52 -12.04 9.66
CA ILE A 192 6.03 -12.48 10.98
C ILE A 192 6.72 -11.70 12.09
N SER A 193 8.04 -11.53 12.02
CA SER A 193 8.80 -10.77 13.01
C SER A 193 8.31 -9.32 13.08
N ASN A 194 8.10 -8.67 11.94
CA ASN A 194 7.52 -7.33 11.88
C ASN A 194 6.10 -7.29 12.44
N PHE A 195 5.26 -8.27 12.12
CA PHE A 195 3.90 -8.38 12.65
C PHE A 195 3.88 -8.55 14.18
N ASN A 196 4.74 -9.42 14.71
CA ASN A 196 4.87 -9.63 16.15
C ASN A 196 5.34 -8.36 16.86
N LEU A 197 6.38 -7.70 16.33
CA LEU A 197 6.87 -6.44 16.87
C LEU A 197 5.77 -5.37 16.87
N GLN A 198 4.98 -5.27 15.80
CA GLN A 198 3.90 -4.30 15.71
C GLN A 198 2.75 -4.61 16.70
N ASN A 199 2.43 -5.88 16.91
CA ASN A 199 1.47 -6.29 17.93
C ASN A 199 1.96 -5.99 19.35
N ASP A 200 3.24 -6.22 19.63
CA ASP A 200 3.85 -5.93 20.94
C ASP A 200 3.83 -4.42 21.21
N LEU A 201 4.24 -3.61 20.22
CA LEU A 201 4.16 -2.15 20.31
C LEU A 201 2.72 -1.65 20.54
N ASN A 202 1.74 -2.23 19.85
CA ASN A 202 0.34 -1.86 20.04
C ASN A 202 -0.17 -2.25 21.44
N GLN A 203 0.19 -3.44 21.93
CA GLN A 203 -0.12 -3.87 23.29
C GLN A 203 0.54 -2.96 24.34
N GLU A 204 1.79 -2.57 24.14
CA GLU A 204 2.48 -1.62 25.01
C GLU A 204 1.82 -0.25 25.01
N GLN A 205 1.42 0.28 23.84
CA GLN A 205 0.66 1.53 23.76
C GLN A 205 -0.67 1.44 24.50
N LEU A 206 -1.42 0.35 24.36
CA LEU A 206 -2.66 0.13 25.09
C LEU A 206 -2.44 0.05 26.60
N LYS A 207 -1.35 -0.59 27.06
CA LYS A 207 -0.96 -0.61 28.48
C LYS A 207 -0.55 0.77 28.98
N MET A 208 0.22 1.53 28.21
CA MET A 208 0.59 2.90 28.56
C MET A 208 -0.64 3.81 28.63
N GLN A 209 -1.56 3.70 27.68
CA GLN A 209 -2.80 4.47 27.69
C GLN A 209 -3.70 4.09 28.88
N SER A 210 -3.82 2.80 29.20
CA SER A 210 -4.63 2.35 30.35
C SER A 210 -4.02 2.78 31.69
N THR A 211 -2.68 2.75 31.82
CA THR A 211 -1.99 3.25 33.02
C THR A 211 -2.13 4.77 33.17
N LEU A 212 -2.01 5.53 32.09
CA LEU A 212 -2.28 6.98 32.09
C LEU A 212 -3.75 7.29 32.46
N ASN A 213 -4.71 6.53 31.92
CA ASN A 213 -6.13 6.69 32.26
C ASN A 213 -6.41 6.33 33.73
N LEU A 214 -5.77 5.27 34.25
CA LEU A 214 -5.92 4.89 35.66
C LEU A 214 -5.29 5.95 36.58
N ASP A 215 -4.13 6.48 36.24
CA ASP A 215 -3.46 7.52 37.01
C ASP A 215 -4.25 8.83 37.02
N THR A 216 -4.77 9.26 35.87
CA THR A 216 -5.65 10.43 35.77
C THR A 216 -6.95 10.24 36.56
N MET A 217 -7.55 9.04 36.53
CA MET A 217 -8.73 8.73 37.34
C MET A 217 -8.42 8.76 38.84
N LYS A 218 -7.29 8.20 39.27
CA LYS A 218 -6.83 8.28 40.67
C LYS A 218 -6.67 9.72 41.11
N ARG A 219 -5.98 10.55 40.32
CA ARG A 219 -5.83 11.98 40.62
C ARG A 219 -7.16 12.73 40.67
N GLN A 220 -8.12 12.40 39.80
CA GLN A 220 -9.47 12.98 39.87
C GLN A 220 -10.21 12.58 41.16
N GLN A 221 -10.12 11.31 41.57
CA GLN A 221 -10.72 10.85 42.83
C GLN A 221 -10.08 11.52 44.04
N GLU A 222 -8.75 11.62 44.07
CA GLU A 222 -8.00 12.32 45.13
C GLU A 222 -8.41 13.80 45.24
N MET A 223 -8.53 14.50 44.11
CA MET A 223 -9.01 15.89 44.12
C MET A 223 -10.48 16.01 44.57
N GLN A 224 -11.35 15.07 44.21
CA GLN A 224 -12.75 15.06 44.67
C GLN A 224 -12.86 14.78 46.17
N LEU A 225 -12.06 13.84 46.68
CA LEU A 225 -11.98 13.51 48.10
C LEU A 225 -11.46 14.72 48.90
N GLY A 226 -10.33 15.29 48.50
CA GLY A 226 -9.78 16.48 49.14
C GLY A 226 -10.72 17.70 49.07
N GLY A 227 -11.46 17.85 47.97
CA GLY A 227 -12.50 18.88 47.85
C GLY A 227 -13.70 18.65 48.78
N GLN A 228 -14.16 17.40 48.94
CA GLN A 228 -15.23 17.07 49.90
C GLN A 228 -14.80 17.27 51.35
N GLU A 229 -13.57 16.88 51.70
CA GLU A 229 -13.00 17.11 53.03
C GLU A 229 -12.94 18.61 53.34
N GLN A 230 -12.43 19.43 52.41
CA GLN A 230 -12.41 20.90 52.59
C GLN A 230 -13.82 21.49 52.76
N ILE A 231 -14.82 21.00 52.03
CA ILE A 231 -16.22 21.45 52.18
C ILE A 231 -16.79 21.02 53.54
N GLN A 232 -16.47 19.83 54.03
CA GLN A 232 -16.91 19.38 55.35
C GLN A 232 -16.27 20.22 56.46
N ASP A 233 -14.97 20.48 56.36
CA ASP A 233 -14.25 21.33 57.31
C ASP A 233 -14.82 22.76 57.32
N MET A 234 -15.04 23.35 56.15
CA MET A 234 -15.64 24.67 56.01
C MET A 234 -17.06 24.74 56.60
N ASN A 235 -17.88 23.70 56.39
CA ASN A 235 -19.22 23.63 56.98
C ASN A 235 -19.17 23.49 58.51
N LEU A 236 -18.23 22.70 59.02
CA LEU A 236 -18.03 22.54 60.45
C LEU A 236 -17.56 23.85 61.09
N GLU A 237 -16.67 24.57 60.42
CA GLU A 237 -16.18 25.88 60.85
C GLU A 237 -17.29 26.94 60.80
N ASN A 238 -18.07 27.00 59.72
CA ASN A 238 -19.24 27.88 59.63
C ASN A 238 -20.28 27.58 60.73
N GLN A 239 -20.55 26.30 61.04
CA GLN A 239 -21.43 25.94 62.17
C GLN A 239 -20.86 26.39 63.51
N ARG A 240 -19.56 26.18 63.73
CA ARG A 240 -18.87 26.63 64.96
C ARG A 240 -18.97 28.14 65.11
N GLU A 241 -18.73 28.88 64.03
CA GLU A 241 -18.80 30.34 64.03
C GLU A 241 -20.23 30.84 64.22
N THR A 242 -21.21 30.21 63.57
CA THR A 242 -22.64 30.53 63.77
C THR A 242 -23.06 30.31 65.23
N MET A 243 -22.64 29.20 65.85
CA MET A 243 -22.90 28.95 67.27
C MET A 243 -22.13 29.91 68.18
N ARG A 244 -20.98 30.43 67.76
CA ARG A 244 -20.26 31.47 68.50
C ARG A 244 -21.02 32.78 68.44
N ILE A 245 -21.45 33.21 67.25
CA ILE A 245 -22.26 34.42 67.04
C ILE A 245 -23.55 34.35 67.85
N GLN A 246 -24.31 33.25 67.80
CA GLN A 246 -25.54 33.11 68.60
C GLN A 246 -25.28 33.22 70.11
N ARG A 247 -24.19 32.65 70.61
CA ARG A 247 -23.82 32.77 72.03
C ARG A 247 -23.46 34.21 72.38
N GLU A 248 -22.72 34.90 71.53
CA GLU A 248 -22.36 36.30 71.75
C GLU A 248 -23.58 37.22 71.68
N GLU A 249 -24.48 37.02 70.72
CA GLU A 249 -25.75 37.75 70.60
C GLU A 249 -26.66 37.51 71.79
N MET A 250 -26.79 36.28 72.28
CA MET A 250 -27.56 35.98 73.49
C MET A 250 -26.98 36.69 74.72
N GLN A 251 -25.65 36.72 74.85
CA GLN A 251 -24.98 37.47 75.91
C GLN A 251 -25.20 38.98 75.76
N ARG A 252 -25.12 39.52 74.55
CA ARG A 252 -25.45 40.94 74.27
C ARG A 252 -26.90 41.26 74.57
N ALA A 253 -27.84 40.41 74.17
CA ALA A 253 -29.26 40.58 74.47
C ALA A 253 -29.52 40.58 75.98
N SER A 254 -28.87 39.69 76.73
CA SER A 254 -28.93 39.68 78.20
C SER A 254 -28.33 40.94 78.82
N ARG A 255 -27.19 41.42 78.31
CA ARG A 255 -26.59 42.70 78.74
C ARG A 255 -27.53 43.87 78.45
N LEU A 256 -28.06 43.97 77.23
CA LEU A 256 -29.00 45.01 76.84
C LEU A 256 -30.30 44.98 77.67
N GLN A 257 -30.80 43.80 78.03
CA GLN A 257 -31.97 43.68 78.92
C GLN A 257 -31.64 44.16 80.35
N THR A 258 -30.43 43.86 80.83
CA THR A 258 -29.94 44.34 82.12
C THR A 258 -29.73 45.86 82.10
N GLU A 259 -29.17 46.40 81.02
CA GLU A 259 -29.01 47.84 80.81
C GLU A 259 -30.36 48.55 80.69
N GLN A 260 -31.35 48.00 79.98
CA GLN A 260 -32.73 48.53 79.98
C GLN A 260 -33.35 48.52 81.38
N THR A 261 -33.12 47.46 82.16
CA THR A 261 -33.59 47.38 83.55
C THR A 261 -32.91 48.44 84.42
N PHE A 262 -31.61 48.67 84.21
CA PHE A 262 -30.82 49.68 84.91
C PHE A 262 -31.23 51.11 84.52
N LEU A 263 -31.50 51.36 83.23
CA LEU A 263 -32.06 52.61 82.73
C LEU A 263 -33.48 52.85 83.24
N GLY A 264 -34.30 51.80 83.38
CA GLY A 264 -35.61 51.87 84.02
C GLY A 264 -35.52 52.25 85.50
N ALA A 265 -34.55 51.70 86.24
CA ALA A 265 -34.28 52.07 87.63
C ALA A 265 -33.66 53.48 87.76
N HIS A 266 -32.84 53.89 86.80
CA HIS A 266 -32.25 55.23 86.74
C HIS A 266 -33.30 56.30 86.38
N GLN A 267 -34.24 55.99 85.49
CA GLN A 267 -35.41 56.82 85.19
C GLN A 267 -36.36 56.87 86.39
N ALA A 268 -36.53 55.78 87.14
CA ALA A 268 -37.27 55.76 88.41
C ALA A 268 -36.65 56.68 89.48
N ASN A 269 -35.32 56.84 89.50
CA ASN A 269 -34.64 57.75 90.41
C ASN A 269 -34.79 59.23 90.01
N LEU A 270 -34.75 59.54 88.70
CA LEU A 270 -34.99 60.88 88.19
C LEU A 270 -36.47 61.31 88.26
N SER A 271 -37.40 60.36 88.32
CA SER A 271 -38.85 60.63 88.42
C SER A 271 -39.39 60.70 89.85
N ALA A 272 -38.56 60.49 90.88
CA ALA A 272 -38.92 60.65 92.30
C ALA A 272 -38.93 62.12 92.81
N GLY A 273 -38.98 63.11 91.89
CA GLY A 273 -39.02 64.55 92.18
C GLY A 273 -40.26 65.29 91.65
N VAL A 274 -41.23 64.60 91.02
CA VAL A 274 -42.53 65.20 90.70
C VAL A 274 -43.64 64.24 91.11
N LEU A 275 -44.23 64.63 92.23
CA LEU A 275 -45.21 63.97 93.07
C LEU A 275 -46.58 63.81 92.38
N ASN A 276 -47.15 62.62 92.54
CA ASN A 276 -48.57 62.27 92.69
C ASN A 276 -49.67 63.13 92.03
N ASN A 277 -50.53 62.48 91.25
CA ASN A 277 -51.95 62.45 91.60
C ASN A 277 -52.71 61.30 90.93
N ALA A 278 -53.52 60.60 91.76
CA ALA A 278 -54.80 59.94 91.50
C ALA A 278 -54.93 59.11 90.21
N THR A 279 -54.93 57.77 90.23
CA THR A 279 -55.97 56.89 90.83
C THR A 279 -57.38 57.27 90.33
N ASP A 280 -57.94 56.52 89.37
CA ASP A 280 -59.02 55.60 89.72
C ASP A 280 -59.47 54.70 88.55
N ASN A 281 -59.64 53.41 88.91
CA ASN A 281 -60.61 52.41 88.42
C ASN A 281 -60.89 52.31 86.91
N GLY A 282 -60.73 51.18 86.25
CA GLY A 282 -60.82 49.82 86.76
C GLY A 282 -61.68 48.99 85.80
N ILE A 283 -61.18 47.78 85.56
CA ILE A 283 -61.97 46.57 85.40
C ILE A 283 -62.58 46.28 84.01
N ASN A 284 -61.99 45.22 83.44
CA ASN A 284 -62.59 44.14 82.65
C ASN A 284 -62.77 44.24 81.14
N ALA A 285 -62.42 43.08 80.55
CA ALA A 285 -62.98 42.47 79.36
C ALA A 285 -62.44 42.93 78.00
N PHE A 286 -61.23 42.47 77.68
CA PHE A 286 -60.98 41.99 76.32
C PHE A 286 -60.30 40.62 76.35
N ARG A 287 -61.18 39.62 76.53
CA ARG A 287 -60.95 38.22 76.21
C ARG A 287 -61.29 38.05 74.72
N GLN A 288 -60.53 37.19 74.05
CA GLN A 288 -60.93 36.43 72.85
C GLN A 288 -60.82 37.18 71.50
N GLN A 289 -59.80 36.86 70.69
CA GLN A 289 -59.81 35.91 69.53
C GLN A 289 -60.22 36.68 68.26
N THR A 290 -59.68 36.52 67.06
CA THR A 290 -59.06 35.44 66.28
C THR A 290 -58.35 36.21 65.14
N GLN A 291 -57.22 35.83 64.53
CA GLN A 291 -57.18 34.71 63.60
C GLN A 291 -55.76 34.46 63.03
N MET A 292 -55.34 33.19 63.15
CA MET A 292 -54.44 32.37 62.31
C MET A 292 -52.98 32.80 62.08
N GLY A 293 -51.96 32.00 62.42
CA GLY A 293 -51.98 30.60 62.85
C GLY A 293 -50.64 30.17 63.47
N ALA A 294 -50.77 29.53 64.63
CA ALA A 294 -49.74 28.73 65.27
C ALA A 294 -50.05 27.25 65.02
N SER A 295 -49.03 26.48 64.63
CA SER A 295 -48.78 25.10 65.07
C SER A 295 -47.49 24.66 64.36
N MET A 296 -46.35 24.55 65.05
CA MET A 296 -45.98 23.34 65.81
C MET A 296 -46.46 22.08 65.09
N GLY A 297 -45.61 21.22 64.55
CA GLY A 297 -44.41 20.70 65.17
C GLY A 297 -44.50 19.18 65.09
N LEU A 298 -43.33 18.54 65.20
CA LEU A 298 -43.15 17.11 65.48
C LEU A 298 -43.55 16.14 64.36
N GLY A 299 -42.51 15.76 63.61
CA GLY A 299 -41.89 14.45 63.80
C GLY A 299 -42.77 13.23 63.56
N ALA A 300 -42.47 12.51 62.47
CA ALA A 300 -42.36 11.06 62.44
C ALA A 300 -41.97 10.62 61.02
N ALA A 301 -40.80 9.99 60.89
CA ALA A 301 -40.69 8.83 60.01
C ALA A 301 -41.48 7.67 60.68
N PRO A 302 -41.95 6.61 59.97
CA PRO A 302 -41.39 6.07 58.74
C PRO A 302 -42.39 5.47 57.72
N GLN A 303 -41.81 4.98 56.60
CA GLN A 303 -42.26 3.89 55.73
C GLN A 303 -43.34 4.10 54.63
N MET A 304 -42.91 3.69 53.43
CA MET A 304 -43.61 3.10 52.25
C MET A 304 -44.94 2.39 52.55
N PRO A 305 -45.90 2.21 51.59
CA PRO A 305 -45.64 1.81 50.18
C PRO A 305 -46.59 2.34 49.08
N GLY A 306 -46.07 2.39 47.85
CA GLY A 306 -46.77 1.86 46.67
C GLY A 306 -47.90 2.65 46.00
N MET A 307 -47.69 2.86 44.68
CA MET A 307 -48.64 2.53 43.61
C MET A 307 -49.57 3.65 43.09
N GLY A 308 -49.27 4.14 41.88
CA GLY A 308 -50.26 4.74 41.00
C GLY A 308 -49.73 5.71 39.93
N GLY A 309 -49.60 5.23 38.69
CA GLY A 309 -49.81 6.07 37.49
C GLY A 309 -48.58 6.61 36.76
N ALA A 310 -48.26 6.00 35.63
CA ALA A 310 -47.21 6.38 34.67
C ALA A 310 -47.45 7.73 33.99
N PRO A 311 -46.38 8.38 33.49
CA PRO A 311 -46.25 8.48 32.04
C PRO A 311 -45.15 7.57 31.51
N GLN A 312 -45.48 6.94 30.39
CA GLN A 312 -44.73 5.95 29.66
C GLN A 312 -43.44 6.57 29.09
N MET A 313 -42.30 6.28 29.71
CA MET A 313 -40.98 6.46 29.10
C MET A 313 -40.65 5.21 28.27
N PRO A 314 -40.30 5.34 26.98
CA PRO A 314 -39.89 4.21 26.15
C PRO A 314 -38.71 3.49 26.80
N GLY A 315 -38.82 2.17 26.90
CA GLY A 315 -37.97 1.32 27.71
C GLY A 315 -36.47 1.59 27.55
N MET A 316 -35.80 1.75 28.70
CA MET A 316 -34.42 1.31 28.85
C MET A 316 -34.37 -0.20 28.66
N GLN A 317 -34.38 -0.64 27.41
CA GLN A 317 -33.60 -1.82 27.05
C GLN A 317 -32.15 -1.46 27.38
N MET A 318 -31.54 -2.21 28.29
CA MET A 318 -30.12 -2.50 28.17
C MET A 318 -29.94 -3.05 26.75
N LYS A 319 -29.63 -2.17 25.79
CA LYS A 319 -28.92 -2.58 24.60
C LYS A 319 -27.60 -3.11 25.13
N GLN A 320 -27.51 -4.45 25.20
CA GLN A 320 -26.23 -5.11 25.11
C GLN A 320 -25.42 -4.33 24.08
N ALA A 321 -24.28 -3.77 24.48
CA ALA A 321 -23.34 -3.23 23.53
C ALA A 321 -22.97 -4.39 22.62
N THR A 322 -23.61 -4.46 21.45
CA THR A 322 -23.14 -5.31 20.37
C THR A 322 -21.69 -4.88 20.13
N PRO A 323 -20.71 -5.79 20.19
CA PRO A 323 -19.35 -5.43 19.87
C PRO A 323 -19.38 -4.82 18.47
N GLN A 324 -19.07 -3.53 18.36
CA GLN A 324 -19.01 -2.87 17.07
C GLN A 324 -17.85 -3.52 16.30
N VAL A 325 -18.20 -4.43 15.40
CA VAL A 325 -17.22 -5.17 14.60
C VAL A 325 -16.45 -4.16 13.79
N SER A 326 -15.19 -3.98 14.18
CA SER A 326 -14.27 -3.04 13.58
C SER A 326 -13.32 -3.79 12.65
N TYR A 327 -13.16 -3.30 11.43
CA TYR A 327 -12.33 -3.92 10.40
C TYR A 327 -11.09 -3.08 10.12
N MET A 328 -9.95 -3.74 9.97
CA MET A 328 -8.75 -3.18 9.36
C MET A 328 -8.77 -3.49 7.87
N VAL A 329 -8.34 -2.55 7.03
CA VAL A 329 -8.34 -2.62 5.56
C VAL A 329 -6.94 -2.30 5.03
N GLY A 330 -6.44 -3.09 4.09
CA GLY A 330 -5.17 -2.84 3.41
C GLY A 330 -5.34 -1.95 2.18
N VAL A 331 -5.16 -0.63 2.33
CA VAL A 331 -5.22 0.34 1.22
C VAL A 331 -3.79 0.63 0.75
N ASN A 332 -3.49 0.44 -0.54
CA ASN A 332 -2.15 0.66 -1.13
C ASN A 332 -1.00 -0.08 -0.41
N GLY A 333 -1.28 -1.28 0.13
CA GLY A 333 -0.28 -2.07 0.87
C GLY A 333 0.00 -1.58 2.29
N GLN A 334 -0.73 -0.57 2.78
CA GLN A 334 -0.69 -0.10 4.16
C GLN A 334 -2.00 -0.43 4.87
N GLN A 335 -1.92 -0.80 6.14
CA GLN A 335 -3.11 -1.03 6.97
C GLN A 335 -3.74 0.31 7.38
N ALA A 336 -5.06 0.40 7.26
CA ALA A 336 -5.87 1.52 7.70
C ALA A 336 -7.10 1.00 8.47
N GLY A 337 -7.59 1.77 9.44
CA GLY A 337 -8.69 1.38 10.33
C GLY A 337 -8.29 1.50 11.81
N PRO A 338 -9.15 1.11 12.77
CA PRO A 338 -10.40 0.35 12.60
C PRO A 338 -11.54 1.15 11.94
N PHE A 339 -12.14 0.56 10.90
CA PHE A 339 -13.33 1.08 10.23
C PHE A 339 -14.57 0.34 10.71
N ASP A 340 -15.65 1.08 10.99
CA ASP A 340 -16.97 0.52 11.20
C ASP A 340 -17.68 0.21 9.86
N TRP A 341 -18.85 -0.40 9.94
CA TRP A 341 -19.63 -0.78 8.76
C TRP A 341 -19.96 0.40 7.83
N ASN A 342 -20.28 1.57 8.38
CA ASN A 342 -20.62 2.75 7.58
C ASN A 342 -19.39 3.30 6.83
N GLN A 343 -18.24 3.30 7.50
CA GLN A 343 -16.96 3.71 6.92
C GLN A 343 -16.52 2.74 5.81
N LEU A 344 -16.72 1.43 5.99
CA LEU A 344 -16.48 0.45 4.92
C LEU A 344 -17.36 0.70 3.70
N GLN A 345 -18.64 1.02 3.90
CA GLN A 345 -19.55 1.35 2.80
C GLN A 345 -19.07 2.58 2.01
N GLN A 346 -18.56 3.60 2.69
CA GLN A 346 -17.95 4.78 2.05
C GLN A 346 -16.69 4.39 1.26
N LEU A 347 -15.81 3.55 1.81
CA LEU A 347 -14.60 3.09 1.12
C LEU A 347 -14.92 2.27 -0.14
N VAL A 348 -16.00 1.48 -0.14
CA VAL A 348 -16.48 0.80 -1.35
C VAL A 348 -16.98 1.81 -2.39
N SER A 349 -17.76 2.82 -1.96
CA SER A 349 -18.25 3.86 -2.88
C SER A 349 -17.13 4.68 -3.53
N GLN A 350 -16.00 4.82 -2.83
CA GLN A 350 -14.79 5.52 -3.31
C GLN A 350 -13.85 4.60 -4.11
N GLY A 351 -14.16 3.31 -4.26
CA GLY A 351 -13.32 2.33 -4.95
C GLY A 351 -12.02 1.96 -4.22
N GLN A 352 -11.84 2.41 -2.97
CA GLN A 352 -10.65 2.10 -2.17
C GLN A 352 -10.75 0.71 -1.50
N LEU A 353 -11.98 0.25 -1.24
CA LEU A 353 -12.27 -1.12 -0.80
C LEU A 353 -12.95 -1.89 -1.93
N THR A 354 -12.27 -2.92 -2.43
CA THR A 354 -12.78 -3.85 -3.45
C THR A 354 -12.80 -5.28 -2.89
N GLN A 355 -13.42 -6.22 -3.61
CA GLN A 355 -13.40 -7.63 -3.22
C GLN A 355 -11.97 -8.21 -3.12
N GLN A 356 -11.00 -7.60 -3.81
CA GLN A 356 -9.58 -7.99 -3.82
C GLN A 356 -8.76 -7.25 -2.76
N THR A 357 -9.37 -6.38 -1.96
CA THR A 357 -8.68 -5.68 -0.87
C THR A 357 -8.55 -6.59 0.35
N TYR A 358 -7.40 -6.60 1.01
CA TYR A 358 -7.20 -7.35 2.25
C TYR A 358 -7.94 -6.69 3.41
N VAL A 359 -8.64 -7.50 4.20
CA VAL A 359 -9.35 -7.08 5.41
C VAL A 359 -9.08 -8.02 6.56
N TRP A 360 -9.14 -7.51 7.77
CA TRP A 360 -9.01 -8.29 8.99
C TRP A 360 -9.91 -7.72 10.08
N LYS A 361 -10.44 -8.58 10.94
CA LYS A 361 -11.16 -8.18 12.15
C LYS A 361 -10.72 -9.03 13.32
N GLN A 362 -10.97 -8.53 14.53
CA GLN A 362 -10.73 -9.27 15.75
C GLN A 362 -11.46 -10.63 15.71
N GLY A 363 -10.70 -11.72 15.87
CA GLY A 363 -11.20 -13.10 15.77
C GLY A 363 -10.87 -13.82 14.45
N MET A 364 -10.28 -13.13 13.46
CA MET A 364 -9.76 -13.80 12.25
C MET A 364 -8.31 -14.28 12.43
N PRO A 365 -7.98 -15.50 11.97
CA PRO A 365 -6.62 -16.06 12.11
C PRO A 365 -5.59 -15.36 11.20
N ASN A 366 -6.01 -14.83 10.06
CA ASN A 366 -5.17 -14.12 9.09
C ASN A 366 -5.98 -13.07 8.32
N TRP A 367 -5.28 -12.18 7.62
CA TRP A 367 -5.92 -11.28 6.64
C TRP A 367 -6.56 -12.10 5.53
N ALA A 368 -7.78 -11.74 5.16
CA ALA A 368 -8.53 -12.37 4.09
C ALA A 368 -8.91 -11.34 3.02
N PHE A 369 -9.19 -11.78 1.80
CA PHE A 369 -9.78 -10.89 0.80
C PHE A 369 -11.20 -10.49 1.23
N ALA A 370 -11.57 -9.23 1.02
CA ALA A 370 -12.88 -8.72 1.43
C ALA A 370 -14.04 -9.50 0.81
N GLY A 371 -13.88 -10.04 -0.40
CA GLY A 371 -14.87 -10.93 -1.04
C GLY A 371 -15.00 -12.32 -0.40
N GLN A 372 -13.98 -12.79 0.32
CA GLN A 372 -13.98 -14.07 1.02
C GLN A 372 -14.60 -13.96 2.42
N VAL A 373 -14.77 -12.75 2.95
CA VAL A 373 -15.44 -12.51 4.23
C VAL A 373 -16.94 -12.46 3.99
N GLN A 374 -17.64 -13.52 4.39
CA GLN A 374 -19.08 -13.67 4.17
C GLN A 374 -19.90 -12.48 4.70
N GLU A 375 -19.47 -11.91 5.83
CA GLU A 375 -20.09 -10.74 6.45
C GLU A 375 -19.96 -9.45 5.63
N LEU A 376 -18.93 -9.31 4.79
CA LEU A 376 -18.69 -8.11 3.99
C LEU A 376 -19.30 -8.18 2.59
N GLN A 377 -19.77 -9.35 2.14
CA GLN A 377 -20.36 -9.51 0.81
C GLN A 377 -21.50 -8.53 0.48
N PRO A 378 -22.41 -8.17 1.40
CA PRO A 378 -23.45 -7.20 1.12
C PRO A 378 -22.94 -5.81 0.73
N LEU A 379 -21.73 -5.43 1.16
CA LEU A 379 -21.11 -4.14 0.80
C LEU A 379 -20.82 -4.04 -0.70
N PHE A 380 -20.54 -5.17 -1.36
CA PHE A 380 -20.15 -5.22 -2.77
C PHE A 380 -21.32 -5.45 -3.73
N MET A 381 -22.53 -5.75 -3.21
CA MET A 381 -23.72 -5.97 -4.04
C MET A 381 -24.36 -4.67 -4.55
N ASN A 382 -24.14 -3.56 -3.85
CA ASN A 382 -24.64 -2.22 -4.21
C ASN A 382 -23.57 -1.33 -4.87
N ALA A 383 -22.38 -1.85 -5.16
CA ALA A 383 -21.33 -1.11 -5.83
C ALA A 383 -21.69 -0.96 -7.33
N ALA A 384 -21.85 0.28 -7.78
CA ALA A 384 -22.10 0.59 -9.19
C ALA A 384 -21.05 -0.08 -10.11
N PRO A 385 -21.42 -0.46 -11.34
CA PRO A 385 -20.49 -1.10 -12.27
C PRO A 385 -19.24 -0.24 -12.50
N PRO A 386 -18.06 -0.86 -12.69
CA PRO A 386 -16.80 -0.13 -12.90
C PRO A 386 -16.91 0.81 -14.10
N GLN A 387 -16.54 2.07 -13.92
CA GLN A 387 -16.46 3.04 -15.02
C GLN A 387 -15.36 2.60 -16.00
N MET A 388 -15.68 2.57 -17.29
CA MET A 388 -14.71 2.26 -18.34
C MET A 388 -13.50 3.19 -18.26
N PRO A 389 -12.26 2.69 -18.43
CA PRO A 389 -11.08 3.53 -18.57
C PRO A 389 -11.29 4.56 -19.68
N GLY A 390 -11.07 5.84 -19.38
CA GLY A 390 -11.24 6.94 -20.32
C GLY A 390 -10.44 6.73 -21.61
N MET A 391 -11.14 6.83 -22.74
CA MET A 391 -10.51 6.85 -24.07
C MET A 391 -9.55 8.05 -24.14
N PRO A 392 -8.30 7.88 -24.62
CA PRO A 392 -7.42 9.00 -24.87
C PRO A 392 -8.02 9.92 -25.95
N PRO A 393 -7.84 11.26 -25.86
CA PRO A 393 -8.39 12.19 -26.84
C PRO A 393 -7.81 11.90 -28.23
N MET A 394 -8.70 11.77 -29.23
CA MET A 394 -8.28 11.70 -30.62
C MET A 394 -7.60 13.01 -31.03
N PRO A 395 -6.44 12.96 -31.73
CA PRO A 395 -5.87 14.13 -32.38
C PRO A 395 -6.81 14.62 -33.48
N GLY A 396 -7.07 15.92 -33.51
CA GLY A 396 -7.99 16.55 -34.44
C GLY A 396 -7.64 16.32 -35.91
N VAL A 397 -8.71 16.22 -36.71
CA VAL A 397 -8.75 16.55 -38.14
C VAL A 397 -9.68 17.71 -38.35
#